data_AF-A0A7T6ZD36-F1
#
_entry.id   AF-A0A7T6ZD36-F1
#
_cell.length_a   1.000
_cell.length_b   1.000
_cell.length_c   1.000
_cell.angle_alpha   90.00
_cell.angle_beta   90.00
_cell.angle_gamma   90.00
#
_symmetry.space_group_name_H-M   'P 1'
#
loop_
_entity.id
_entity.type
_entity.pdbx_description
1 polymer ?
#
loop_
_entity_poly.entity_id
_entity_poly.type
_entity_poly.pdbx_seq_one_letter_code
_entity_poly.pdbx_strand_id
1 'polypeptide(L)' 'MRFFFAIIMIVLSIIPFLFIYNGMQQNFDTWPELHLPDFFSWASFICIGLIIVIAMFMKTRDE' A
#
# COMPACT_ATOMS: atom_id res chain seq x y z
N MET A 1 -21.51 -2.62 1.19
CA MET A 1 -20.33 -2.46 2.06
C MET A 1 -19.06 -3.08 1.51
N ARG A 2 -19.06 -4.31 0.96
CA ARG A 2 -17.86 -4.97 0.40
C ARG A 2 -17.12 -4.12 -0.66
N PHE A 3 -17.86 -3.51 -1.60
CA PHE A 3 -17.27 -2.63 -2.63
C PHE A 3 -16.58 -1.39 -2.06
N PHE A 4 -17.13 -0.81 -1.00
CA PHE A 4 -16.53 0.33 -0.31
C PHE A 4 -15.19 -0.03 0.34
N PHE A 5 -15.13 -1.16 1.06
CA PHE A 5 -13.89 -1.66 1.63
C PHE A 5 -12.84 -2.01 0.57
N ALA A 6 -13.27 -2.57 -0.58
CA ALA A 6 -12.39 -2.83 -1.71
C ALA A 6 -11.76 -1.54 -2.25
N ILE A 7 -12.54 -0.47 -2.42
CA ILE A 7 -12.00 0.85 -2.84
C ILE A 7 -10.99 1.37 -1.82
N ILE A 8 -11.28 1.28 -0.52
CA ILE A 8 -10.35 1.70 0.53
C ILE A 8 -9.03 0.93 0.43
N MET A 9 -9.08 -0.39 0.25
CA MET A 9 -7.86 -1.20 0.10
C MET A 9 -7.04 -0.82 -1.13
N ILE A 10 -7.70 -0.50 -2.26
CA ILE A 10 -7.02 0.00 -3.47
C ILE A 10 -6.34 1.33 -3.18
N VAL A 11 -7.01 2.28 -2.53
CA VAL A 11 -6.42 3.58 -2.19
C VAL A 11 -5.23 3.39 -1.22
N LEU A 12 -5.38 2.54 -0.21
CA LEU A 12 -4.28 2.23 0.73
C LEU A 12 -3.08 1.58 0.03
N SER A 13 -3.28 0.81 -1.04
CA SER A 13 -2.19 0.15 -1.77
C SER A 13 -1.29 1.09 -2.58
N ILE A 14 -1.72 2.35 -2.81
CA ILE A 14 -0.93 3.35 -3.53
C ILE A 14 0.36 3.67 -2.76
N ILE A 15 0.29 3.80 -1.43
CA ILE A 15 1.45 4.16 -0.61
C ILE A 15 2.54 3.06 -0.65
N PRO A 16 2.23 1.77 -0.36
CA PRO A 16 3.18 0.68 -0.53
C PRO A 16 3.73 0.56 -1.95
N PHE A 17 2.88 0.77 -2.96
CA PHE A 17 3.31 0.75 -4.36
C PHE A 17 4.40 1.80 -4.64
N LEU A 18 4.17 3.05 -4.22
CA LEU A 18 5.14 4.13 -4.40
C LEU A 18 6.45 3.84 -3.66
N PHE A 19 6.37 3.28 -2.45
CA PHE A 19 7.56 2.91 -1.69
C PHE A 19 8.38 1.83 -2.39
N ILE A 20 7.73 0.80 -2.95
CA ILE A 20 8.39 -0.24 -3.76
C ILE A 20 9.00 0.39 -5.01
N TYR A 21 8.28 1.29 -5.70
CA TYR A 21 8.78 1.99 -6.87
C TYR A 21 10.08 2.76 -6.56
N ASN A 22 10.12 3.53 -5.48
CA ASN A 22 11.32 4.25 -5.04
C ASN A 22 12.48 3.27 -4.75
N GLY A 23 12.20 2.14 -4.08
CA GLY A 23 13.20 1.10 -3.85
C GLY A 23 13.75 0.49 -5.15
N MET A 24 12.90 0.28 -6.16
CA MET A 24 13.35 -0.19 -7.48
C MET A 24 14.20 0.85 -8.20
N GLN A 25 13.79 2.12 -8.19
CA GLN A 25 14.55 3.21 -8.81
C GLN A 25 15.98 3.29 -8.28
N GLN A 26 16.19 3.08 -6.98
CA GLN A 26 17.54 3.04 -6.38
C GLN A 26 18.44 1.90 -6.91
N ASN A 27 17.86 0.91 -7.58
CA ASN A 27 18.55 -0.24 -8.15
C ASN A 27 18.52 -0.28 -9.69
N PHE A 28 17.76 0.63 -10.33
CA PHE A 28 17.57 0.67 -11.79
C PHE A 28 17.68 2.11 -12.32
N ASP A 29 18.83 2.47 -12.88
CA ASP A 29 19.16 3.82 -13.37
C ASP A 29 18.31 4.34 -14.55
N THR A 30 17.40 3.52 -15.09
CA THR A 30 16.56 3.88 -16.24
C THR A 30 15.20 4.45 -15.84
N TRP A 31 14.87 4.45 -14.55
CA TRP A 31 13.54 4.80 -14.05
C TRP A 31 13.46 6.27 -13.62
N PRO A 32 12.33 6.96 -13.87
CA PRO A 32 12.13 8.34 -13.42
C PRO A 32 12.35 8.53 -11.93
N GLU A 33 13.04 9.63 -11.57
CA GLU A 33 13.35 9.92 -10.18
C GLU A 33 12.11 10.27 -9.35
N LEU A 34 11.91 9.54 -8.25
CA LEU A 34 10.87 9.72 -7.27
C LEU A 34 11.49 9.83 -5.87
N HIS A 35 11.59 11.06 -5.37
CA HIS A 35 12.02 11.30 -4.00
C HIS A 35 10.83 11.21 -3.05
N LEU A 36 10.77 10.13 -2.27
CA LEU A 36 9.79 9.99 -1.19
C LEU A 36 10.38 10.44 0.16
N PRO A 37 9.56 11.05 1.04
CA PRO A 37 9.96 11.35 2.41
C PRO A 37 10.31 10.08 3.21
N ASP A 38 11.21 10.17 4.20
CA ASP A 38 11.63 9.00 4.99
C ASP A 38 10.48 8.31 5.75
N PHE A 39 9.43 9.06 6.11
CA PHE A 39 8.26 8.49 6.79
C PHE A 39 7.44 7.55 5.90
N PHE A 40 7.64 7.54 4.57
CA PHE A 40 6.90 6.69 3.64
C PHE A 40 7.14 5.20 3.88
N SER A 41 8.31 4.83 4.40
CA SER A 41 8.60 3.45 4.81
C SER A 41 7.61 2.98 5.88
N TRP A 42 7.52 3.72 6.99
CA TRP A 42 6.59 3.45 8.08
C TRP A 42 5.13 3.51 7.62
N ALA A 43 4.77 4.52 6.81
CA ALA A 43 3.42 4.66 6.27
C ALA A 43 3.02 3.45 5.40
N SER A 44 3.95 2.91 4.61
CA SER A 44 3.70 1.73 3.78
C SER A 44 3.40 0.50 4.61
N PHE A 45 4.18 0.24 5.66
CA PHE A 45 3.91 -0.88 6.57
C PHE A 45 2.57 -0.74 7.29
N ILE A 46 2.20 0.49 7.72
CA ILE A 46 0.89 0.76 8.32
C ILE A 46 -0.24 0.46 7.32
N CYS A 47 -0.10 0.91 6.06
CA CYS A 47 -1.11 0.67 5.03
C CYS A 47 -1.29 -0.83 4.73
N ILE A 48 -0.20 -1.59 4.64
CA ILE A 48 -0.25 -3.05 4.47
C ILE A 48 -0.98 -3.70 5.65
N GLY A 49 -0.66 -3.30 6.88
CA GLY A 49 -1.34 -3.80 8.09
C GLY A 49 -2.84 -3.53 8.05
N LEU A 50 -3.25 -2.30 7.68
CA LEU A 50 -4.66 -1.94 7.56
C LEU A 50 -5.38 -2.74 6.47
N ILE A 51 -4.75 -2.97 5.32
CA ILE A 51 -5.31 -3.80 4.25
C ILE A 51 -5.57 -5.23 4.77
N ILE A 52 -4.61 -5.81 5.48
CA ILE A 52 -4.74 -7.16 6.07
C ILE A 52 -5.91 -7.18 7.07
N VAL A 53 -5.99 -6.20 7.97
CA VAL A 53 -7.07 -6.11 8.96
C VAL A 53 -8.44 -6.00 8.27
N ILE A 54 -8.57 -5.12 7.28
CA ILE A 54 -9.82 -4.95 6.51
C ILE A 54 -10.17 -6.26 5.79
N ALA A 55 -9.21 -6.93 5.17
CA ALA A 55 -9.41 -8.20 4.49
C ALA A 55 -9.89 -9.31 5.45
N MET A 56 -9.31 -9.39 6.65
CA MET A 56 -9.76 -10.31 7.70
C MET A 56 -11.19 -10.01 8.15
N PHE A 57 -11.52 -8.73 8.39
CA PHE A 57 -12.88 -8.32 8.75
C PHE A 57 -13.91 -8.63 7.65
N MET A 58 -13.53 -8.50 6.38
CA MET A 58 -14.39 -8.87 5.26
C MET A 58 -14.62 -10.38 5.23
N LYS A 59 -13.56 -11.19 5.39
CA LYS A 59 -13.67 -12.65 5.43
C LYS A 59 -14.59 -13.13 6.55
N THR A 60 -14.46 -12.60 7.76
CA THR A 60 -15.31 -12.97 8.91
C THR A 60 -16.79 -12.59 8.73
N ARG A 61 -17.11 -11.60 7.88
CA ARG A 61 -18.51 -11.24 7.59
C ARG A 61 -19.15 -12.08 6.48
N ASP A 62 -18.34 -12.80 5.72
CA ASP A 62 -18.80 -13.66 4.63
C ASP A 62 -19.02 -15.13 5.10
N GLU A 63 -18.59 -15.46 6.33
CA GLU A 63 -18.86 -16.72 7.06
C GLU A 63 -20.10 -16.59 7.96
#